data_AF-A0AAU3ULR4-F1
#
_entry.id   AF-A0AAU3ULR4-F1
#
_cell.length_a   1.000
_cell.length_b   1.000
_cell.length_c   1.000
_cell.angle_alpha   90.00
_cell.angle_beta   90.00
_cell.angle_gamma   90.00
#
_symmetry.space_group_name_H-M   'P 1'
#
loop_
_entity.id
_entity.type
_entity.pdbx_description
1 polymer ?
#
loop_
_entity_poly.entity_id
_entity_poly.type
_entity_poly.pdbx_seq_one_letter_code
_entity_poly.pdbx_strand_id
1 'polypeptide(L)'
;MRLISTRSAIAIAGFAVAAAFSGTGAATADPMSDLEPLLNSSCSFTQIDAALHAVSPETAAQLDAAPAQKTAIQTAYEQPGDQRRTAFQTLISQQQQMGVAAATNADFGPKLSQVVDTCSQY
;
A
#
# COMPACT_ATOMS: atom_id res chain seq x y z
N MET A 1 -24.07 46.20 1.50
CA MET A 1 -23.05 45.48 0.68
C MET A 1 -22.75 44.16 1.37
N ARG A 2 -22.86 43.04 0.64
CA ARG A 2 -22.79 41.65 1.15
C ARG A 2 -21.34 41.11 1.18
N LEU A 3 -21.09 40.32 2.23
CA LEU A 3 -20.27 39.09 2.40
C LEU A 3 -18.93 38.93 1.68
N ILE A 4 -17.94 38.44 2.45
CA ILE A 4 -16.88 37.56 1.93
C ILE A 4 -16.73 36.37 2.89
N SER A 5 -17.14 35.18 2.42
CA SER A 5 -16.78 33.88 3.01
C SER A 5 -15.53 33.37 2.29
N THR A 6 -14.49 33.06 3.06
CA THR A 6 -13.23 32.47 2.59
C THR A 6 -13.46 31.00 2.19
N ARG A 7 -13.28 30.69 0.91
CA ARG A 7 -13.07 29.31 0.42
C ARG A 7 -11.59 29.12 0.17
N SER A 8 -10.95 28.22 0.91
CA SER A 8 -9.58 27.78 0.66
C SER A 8 -9.57 26.91 -0.60
N ALA A 9 -8.96 27.42 -1.67
CA ALA A 9 -8.62 26.67 -2.86
C ALA A 9 -7.21 26.09 -2.67
N ILE A 10 -7.08 24.77 -2.60
CA ILE A 10 -5.78 24.09 -2.67
C ILE A 10 -5.49 23.83 -4.15
N ALA A 11 -4.40 24.43 -4.62
CA ALA A 11 -3.96 24.41 -6.01
C ALA A 11 -3.34 23.05 -6.39
N ILE A 12 -3.72 22.56 -7.57
CA ILE A 12 -3.17 21.37 -8.22
C ILE A 12 -1.93 21.81 -9.01
N ALA A 13 -0.77 21.23 -8.71
CA ALA A 13 0.45 21.30 -9.52
C ALA A 13 1.09 19.90 -9.48
N GLY A 14 1.58 19.27 -10.54
CA GLY A 14 1.74 19.57 -11.96
C GLY A 14 2.52 18.36 -12.51
N PHE A 15 2.07 17.77 -13.62
CA PHE A 15 2.66 16.57 -14.21
C PHE A 15 4.10 16.79 -14.68
N ALA A 16 5.02 15.91 -14.30
CA ALA A 16 6.30 15.72 -14.98
C ALA A 16 6.47 14.22 -15.32
N VAL A 17 6.25 13.89 -16.59
CA VAL A 17 6.55 12.58 -17.16
C VAL A 17 8.04 12.57 -17.55
N ALA A 18 8.80 11.63 -17.00
CA ALA A 18 10.10 11.23 -17.54
C ALA A 18 10.15 9.69 -17.55
N ALA A 19 9.85 9.12 -18.72
CA ALA A 19 10.08 7.72 -19.00
C ALA A 19 11.51 7.53 -19.54
N ALA A 20 12.29 6.66 -18.91
CA ALA A 20 13.41 5.97 -19.55
C ALA A 20 13.64 4.64 -18.82
N PHE A 21 13.19 3.58 -19.48
CA PHE A 21 13.24 2.18 -19.08
C PHE A 21 14.50 1.55 -19.71
N SER A 22 15.46 1.08 -18.90
CA SER A 22 16.41 0.04 -19.35
C SER A 22 17.23 -0.46 -18.16
N GLY A 23 16.81 -1.59 -17.61
CA GLY A 23 17.54 -2.32 -16.59
C GLY A 23 16.88 -3.67 -16.37
N THR A 24 17.15 -4.61 -17.27
CA THR A 24 16.90 -6.05 -17.07
C THR A 24 17.75 -6.53 -15.89
N GLY A 25 17.32 -6.24 -14.68
CA GLY A 25 17.41 -7.16 -13.58
C GLY A 25 15.97 -7.56 -13.30
N ALA A 26 15.70 -8.83 -13.04
CA ALA A 26 14.76 -9.09 -11.97
C ALA A 26 15.37 -8.36 -10.77
N ALA A 27 14.94 -7.12 -10.53
CA ALA A 27 15.16 -6.52 -9.24
C ALA A 27 14.46 -7.52 -8.32
N THR A 28 15.26 -8.35 -7.66
CA THR A 28 14.88 -8.96 -6.40
C THR A 28 14.72 -7.79 -5.44
N ALA A 29 13.74 -6.93 -5.70
CA ALA A 29 13.22 -6.03 -4.71
C ALA A 29 12.80 -6.98 -3.62
N ASP A 30 13.50 -6.89 -2.49
CA ASP A 30 13.05 -7.57 -1.30
C ASP A 30 11.61 -7.10 -1.10
N PRO A 31 10.59 -7.98 -1.19
CA PRO A 31 9.20 -7.57 -1.09
C PRO A 31 8.92 -6.92 0.27
N MET A 32 9.81 -7.09 1.26
CA MET A 32 9.76 -6.35 2.52
C MET A 32 10.10 -4.87 2.38
N SER A 33 10.98 -4.49 1.46
CA SER A 33 11.36 -3.09 1.22
C SER A 33 10.17 -2.26 0.73
N ASP A 34 9.38 -2.82 -0.19
CA ASP A 34 8.17 -2.15 -0.69
C ASP A 34 7.10 -2.00 0.41
N LEU A 35 7.11 -2.88 1.40
CA LEU A 35 6.18 -2.86 2.53
C LEU A 35 6.64 -1.98 3.70
N GLU A 36 7.87 -1.43 3.68
CA GLU A 36 8.38 -0.62 4.80
C GLU A 36 7.47 0.54 5.23
N PRO A 37 6.84 1.32 4.31
CA PRO A 37 5.89 2.36 4.70
C PRO A 37 4.70 1.78 5.46
N LEU A 38 4.18 0.65 5.01
CA LEU A 38 3.05 -0.04 5.65
C LEU A 38 3.45 -0.56 7.04
N LEU A 39 4.61 -1.20 7.15
CA LEU A 39 5.10 -1.79 8.40
C LEU A 39 5.32 -0.75 9.49
N ASN A 40 5.76 0.46 9.14
CA ASN A 40 5.97 1.56 10.08
C ASN A 40 4.76 2.48 10.26
N SER A 41 3.67 2.24 9.52
CA SER A 41 2.45 3.05 9.64
C SER A 41 1.76 2.87 11.00
N SER A 42 1.22 3.97 11.51
CA SER A 42 0.39 4.02 12.71
C SER A 42 -1.11 3.84 12.43
N CYS A 43 -1.52 3.75 11.17
CA CYS A 43 -2.92 3.50 10.80
C CYS A 43 -3.36 2.11 11.22
N SER A 44 -4.66 1.94 11.47
CA SER A 44 -5.25 0.61 11.64
C SER A 44 -5.39 -0.10 10.29
N PHE A 45 -5.54 -1.43 10.31
CA PHE A 45 -5.75 -2.19 9.08
C PHE A 45 -7.01 -1.72 8.32
N THR A 46 -8.09 -1.36 9.03
CA THR A 46 -9.32 -0.82 8.41
C THR A 46 -9.07 0.48 7.66
N GLN A 47 -8.22 1.36 8.20
CA GLN A 47 -7.87 2.62 7.54
C GLN A 47 -6.99 2.39 6.32
N ILE A 48 -6.03 1.46 6.41
CA ILE A 48 -5.21 1.03 5.27
C ILE A 48 -6.08 0.42 4.17
N ASP A 49 -7.02 -0.45 4.53
CA ASP A 49 -7.93 -1.10 3.60
C ASP A 49 -8.83 -0.09 2.89
N ALA A 50 -9.42 0.85 3.64
CA ALA A 50 -10.24 1.92 3.07
C ALA A 50 -9.43 2.84 2.14
N ALA A 51 -8.21 3.22 2.53
CA ALA A 51 -7.31 3.99 1.68
C ALA A 51 -6.88 3.21 0.42
N LEU A 52 -6.66 1.89 0.54
CA LEU A 52 -6.35 1.03 -0.60
C LEU A 52 -7.49 1.01 -1.63
N HIS A 53 -8.75 0.97 -1.18
CA HIS A 53 -9.92 1.07 -2.05
C HIS A 53 -9.98 2.39 -2.82
N ALA A 54 -9.52 3.48 -2.21
CA ALA A 54 -9.51 4.80 -2.85
C ALA A 54 -8.32 4.98 -3.81
N VAL A 55 -7.13 4.51 -3.44
CA VAL A 55 -5.88 4.72 -4.21
C VAL A 55 -5.71 3.67 -5.32
N SER A 56 -6.03 2.41 -5.04
CA SER A 56 -5.87 1.28 -5.98
C SER A 56 -7.07 0.32 -5.91
N PRO A 57 -8.24 0.72 -6.44
CA PRO A 57 -9.46 -0.09 -6.37
C PRO A 57 -9.34 -1.47 -7.02
N GLU A 58 -8.49 -1.62 -8.04
CA GLU A 58 -8.19 -2.93 -8.64
C GLU A 58 -7.50 -3.86 -7.64
N THR A 59 -6.49 -3.36 -6.93
CA THR A 59 -5.76 -4.13 -5.90
C THR A 59 -6.65 -4.43 -4.70
N ALA A 60 -7.48 -3.48 -4.30
CA ALA A 60 -8.48 -3.71 -3.26
C ALA A 60 -9.45 -4.83 -3.65
N ALA A 61 -9.98 -4.81 -4.88
CA ALA A 61 -10.88 -5.86 -5.36
C ALA A 61 -10.21 -7.24 -5.41
N GLN A 62 -8.92 -7.32 -5.76
CA GLN A 62 -8.16 -8.57 -5.69
C GLN A 62 -8.03 -9.09 -4.25
N LEU A 63 -7.78 -8.18 -3.30
CA LEU A 63 -7.68 -8.52 -1.87
C LEU A 63 -9.05 -8.96 -1.30
N ASP A 64 -10.13 -8.28 -1.69
CA ASP A 64 -11.51 -8.62 -1.29
C ASP A 64 -11.98 -9.94 -1.87
N ALA A 65 -11.56 -10.27 -3.09
CA ALA A 65 -11.82 -11.55 -3.71
C ALA A 65 -11.09 -12.71 -3.01
N ALA A 66 -10.11 -12.42 -2.14
CA ALA A 66 -9.33 -13.38 -1.38
C ALA A 66 -9.48 -13.17 0.14
N PRO A 67 -10.67 -13.41 0.73
CA PRO A 67 -10.96 -13.08 2.13
C PRO A 67 -10.03 -13.79 3.13
N ALA A 68 -9.62 -15.02 2.84
CA ALA A 68 -8.65 -15.74 3.67
C ALA A 68 -7.27 -15.04 3.69
N GLN A 69 -6.82 -14.51 2.54
CA GLN A 69 -5.57 -13.77 2.45
C GLN A 69 -5.68 -12.41 3.13
N LYS A 70 -6.79 -11.70 2.95
CA LYS A 70 -7.08 -10.43 3.64
C LYS A 70 -7.02 -10.58 5.15
N THR A 71 -7.65 -11.61 5.71
CA THR A 71 -7.60 -11.90 7.16
C THR A 71 -6.18 -12.25 7.62
N ALA A 72 -5.41 -13.00 6.84
CA ALA A 72 -4.02 -13.32 7.19
C ALA A 72 -3.13 -12.06 7.21
N ILE A 73 -3.30 -11.17 6.23
CA ILE A 73 -2.61 -9.88 6.17
C ILE A 73 -3.02 -9.00 7.35
N GLN A 74 -4.31 -8.91 7.66
CA GLN A 74 -4.81 -8.17 8.82
C GLN A 74 -4.17 -8.67 10.12
N THR A 75 -4.19 -9.99 10.34
CA THR A 75 -3.62 -10.62 11.55
C THR A 75 -2.12 -10.34 11.68
N ALA A 76 -1.38 -10.36 10.57
CA ALA A 76 0.03 -10.00 10.54
C ALA A 76 0.25 -8.51 10.83
N TYR A 77 -0.61 -7.64 10.29
CA TYR A 77 -0.55 -6.18 10.46
C TYR A 77 -0.85 -5.72 11.89
N GLU A 78 -1.75 -6.42 12.58
CA GLU A 78 -2.12 -6.16 13.97
C GLU A 78 -1.00 -6.51 14.97
N GLN A 79 0.05 -7.22 14.55
CA GLN A 79 1.22 -7.45 15.39
C GLN A 79 1.94 -6.13 15.73
N PRO A 80 2.49 -5.99 16.94
CA PRO A 80 3.19 -4.78 17.35
C PRO A 80 4.62 -4.71 16.79
N GLY A 81 5.00 -3.54 16.26
CA GLY A 81 6.39 -3.17 15.96
C GLY A 81 7.14 -4.22 15.13
N ASP A 82 8.27 -4.71 15.64
CA ASP A 82 9.12 -5.67 14.95
C ASP A 82 8.41 -7.01 14.64
N GLN A 83 7.42 -7.41 15.44
CA GLN A 83 6.67 -8.65 15.21
C GLN A 83 5.84 -8.57 13.92
N ARG A 84 5.39 -7.37 13.54
CA ARG A 84 4.71 -7.13 12.26
C ARG A 84 5.60 -7.50 11.09
N ARG A 85 6.86 -7.08 11.11
CA ARG A 85 7.84 -7.39 10.06
C ARG A 85 8.04 -8.90 9.93
N THR A 86 8.25 -9.60 11.05
CA THR A 86 8.38 -11.06 11.05
C THR A 86 7.11 -11.77 10.57
N ALA A 87 5.93 -11.27 10.94
CA ALA A 87 4.66 -11.84 10.49
C ALA A 87 4.47 -11.71 8.97
N PHE A 88 4.78 -10.55 8.38
CA PHE A 88 4.76 -10.36 6.93
C PHE A 88 5.81 -11.19 6.21
N GLN A 89 7.04 -11.30 6.73
CA GLN A 89 8.06 -12.20 6.18
C GLN A 89 7.57 -13.65 6.13
N THR A 90 6.93 -14.11 7.20
CA THR A 90 6.35 -15.46 7.29
C THR A 90 5.25 -15.66 6.25
N LEU A 91 4.35 -14.67 6.13
CA LEU A 91 3.23 -14.70 5.18
C LEU A 91 3.72 -14.76 3.72
N ILE A 92 4.70 -13.92 3.36
CA ILE A 92 5.30 -13.91 2.03
C ILE A 92 6.03 -15.23 1.74
N SER A 93 6.80 -15.74 2.70
CA SER A 93 7.51 -17.03 2.55
C SER A 93 6.53 -18.19 2.32
N GLN A 94 5.41 -18.20 3.04
CA GLN A 94 4.36 -19.20 2.85
C GLN A 94 3.69 -19.07 1.47
N GLN A 95 3.42 -17.84 1.03
CA GLN A 95 2.86 -17.58 -0.30
C GLN A 95 3.79 -18.08 -1.42
N GLN A 96 5.08 -17.80 -1.32
CA GLN A 96 6.09 -18.26 -2.28
C GLN A 96 6.16 -19.80 -2.34
N GLN A 97 6.07 -20.50 -1.19
CA GLN A 97 6.04 -21.96 -1.15
C GLN A 97 4.80 -22.55 -1.82
N MET A 98 3.67 -21.86 -1.74
CA MET A 98 2.42 -22.25 -2.42
C MET A 98 2.39 -21.85 -3.90
N GLY A 99 3.45 -21.22 -4.43
CA GLY A 99 3.52 -20.75 -5.81
C GLY A 99 2.59 -19.57 -6.10
N VAL A 100 2.06 -18.90 -5.08
CA VAL A 100 1.30 -17.66 -5.22
C VAL A 100 2.27 -16.49 -5.13
N ALA A 101 2.58 -15.88 -6.28
CA ALA A 101 3.35 -14.65 -6.32
C ALA A 101 2.45 -13.48 -5.92
N ALA A 102 2.91 -12.64 -4.99
CA ALA A 102 2.32 -11.31 -4.83
C ALA A 102 2.44 -10.58 -6.17
N ALA A 103 1.36 -9.96 -6.64
CA ALA A 103 1.37 -9.14 -7.85
C ALA A 103 2.14 -7.85 -7.58
N THR A 104 3.48 -7.93 -7.53
CA THR A 104 4.38 -6.80 -7.36
C THR A 104 4.71 -6.26 -8.75
N ASN A 105 4.10 -5.14 -9.12
CA ASN A 105 4.51 -4.34 -10.26
C ASN A 105 5.42 -3.19 -9.79
N ALA A 106 6.14 -2.54 -10.71
CA ALA A 106 7.04 -1.43 -10.37
C ALA A 106 6.32 -0.26 -9.66
N ASP A 107 5.00 -0.17 -9.81
CA ASP A 107 4.15 0.87 -9.22
C ASP A 107 3.61 0.51 -7.83
N PHE A 108 3.84 -0.72 -7.33
CA PHE A 108 3.28 -1.20 -6.08
C PHE A 108 3.78 -0.38 -4.88
N GLY A 109 5.09 -0.22 -4.74
CA GLY A 109 5.71 0.56 -3.66
C GLY A 109 5.18 2.00 -3.59
N PRO A 110 5.22 2.78 -4.68
CA PRO A 110 4.67 4.15 -4.71
C PRO A 110 3.18 4.22 -4.34
N LYS A 111 2.35 3.29 -4.84
CA LYS A 111 0.93 3.22 -4.48
C LYS A 111 0.73 2.90 -3.00
N LEU A 112 1.53 2.00 -2.44
CA LEU A 112 1.44 1.63 -1.03
C LEU A 112 1.86 2.80 -0.12
N SER A 113 2.90 3.53 -0.49
CA SER A 113 3.26 4.79 0.19
C SER A 113 2.09 5.78 0.18
N GLN A 114 1.43 5.97 -0.98
CA GLN A 114 0.26 6.84 -1.08
C GLN A 114 -0.92 6.36 -0.20
N VAL A 115 -1.16 5.05 -0.11
CA VAL A 115 -2.16 4.46 0.81
C VAL A 115 -1.82 4.83 2.26
N VAL A 116 -0.56 4.67 2.66
CA VAL A 116 -0.11 4.99 4.02
C VAL A 116 -0.17 6.50 4.30
N ASP A 117 0.14 7.35 3.33
CA ASP A 117 0.07 8.80 3.51
C ASP A 117 -1.38 9.29 3.67
N THR A 118 -2.36 8.59 3.08
CA THR A 118 -3.76 9.00 3.07
C THR A 118 -4.64 8.25 4.08
N CYS A 119 -4.15 7.18 4.71
CA CYS A 119 -4.95 6.33 5.60
C CYS A 119 -5.53 7.06 6.81
N SER A 120 -4.90 8.12 7.29
CA SER A 120 -5.45 8.94 8.40
C SER A 120 -6.74 9.69 8.07
N GLN A 121 -7.13 9.76 6.79
CA GLN A 121 -8.38 10.38 6.33
C GLN A 121 -9.58 9.42 6.37
N TYR A 122 -9.33 8.15 6.66
CA TYR A 122 -10.32 7.08 6.79
C TYR A 122 -10.37 6.59 8.24
#